data_AF-A0A820P3M7-F1
#
_entry.id   AF-A0A820P3M7-F1
#
_cell.length_a   1.000
_cell.length_b   1.000
_cell.length_c   1.000
_cell.angle_alpha   90.00
_cell.angle_beta   90.00
_cell.angle_gamma   90.00
#
_symmetry.space_group_name_H-M   'P 1'
#
loop_
_entity.id
_entity.type
_entity.pdbx_description
1 polymer ?
#
loop_
_entity_poly.entity_id
_entity_poly.type
_entity_poly.pdbx_seq_one_letter_code
_entity_poly.pdbx_strand_id
1 'polypeptide(L)' 'GILKLQIIVDRCSIELFINGGKYTMTALIFPKYQGYQIELSIDGEDILLNYLELMLFSM' A
#
# COMPACT_ATOMS: atom_id res chain seq x y z
N GLY A 1 -8.93 -15.17 7.30
CA GLY A 1 -9.44 -14.84 5.95
C GLY A 1 -8.33 -14.18 5.15
N ILE A 2 -8.42 -14.12 3.82
CA ILE A 2 -7.40 -13.48 2.97
C ILE A 2 -7.74 -11.99 2.79
N LEU A 3 -6.79 -11.13 3.10
CA LEU A 3 -6.87 -9.70 2.84
C LEU A 3 -6.02 -9.38 1.60
N LYS A 4 -6.66 -8.96 0.50
CA LYS A 4 -5.95 -8.52 -0.70
C LYS A 4 -5.88 -6.99 -0.70
N LEU A 5 -4.67 -6.46 -0.76
CA LEU A 5 -4.40 -5.03 -0.78
C LEU A 5 -3.76 -4.66 -2.11
N GLN A 6 -4.28 -3.63 -2.76
CA GLN A 6 -3.61 -2.91 -3.83
C GLN A 6 -3.40 -1.47 -3.35
N ILE A 7 -2.13 -1.06 -3.30
CA ILE A 7 -1.73 0.26 -2.81
C ILE A 7 -1.09 1.01 -3.97
N ILE A 8 -1.64 2.18 -4.29
CA ILE A 8 -1.09 3.11 -5.27
C ILE A 8 -0.51 4.28 -4.47
N VAL A 9 0.75 4.61 -4.75
CA VAL A 9 1.47 5.70 -4.08
C VAL A 9 1.95 6.66 -5.16
N ASP A 10 1.60 7.94 -5.00
CA ASP A 10 2.10 9.04 -5.81
C ASP A 10 2.75 10.10 -4.89
N ARG A 11 3.36 11.14 -5.49
CA ARG A 11 4.04 12.24 -4.80
C ARG A 11 3.23 12.85 -3.65
N CYS A 12 1.91 12.93 -3.81
CA CYS A 12 1.04 13.59 -2.84
C CYS A 12 -0.20 12.78 -2.44
N SER A 13 -0.27 11.50 -2.77
CA SER A 13 -1.43 10.66 -2.43
C SER A 13 -1.07 9.20 -2.19
N ILE A 14 -1.94 8.54 -1.42
CA ILE A 14 -2.01 7.09 -1.30
C ILE A 14 -3.45 6.68 -1.56
N GLU A 15 -3.66 5.73 -2.47
CA GLU A 15 -4.94 5.05 -2.66
C GLU A 15 -4.81 3.56 -2.31
N LEU A 16 -5.74 3.07 -1.49
CA LEU A 16 -5.82 1.69 -1.03
C LEU A 16 -7.12 1.05 -1.51
N PHE A 17 -7.01 -0.08 -2.21
CA PHE A 17 -8.13 -0.90 -2.63
C PHE A 17 -8.06 -2.25 -1.91
N ILE A 18 -9.10 -2.56 -1.14
CA ILE A 18 -9.18 -3.77 -0.34
C ILE A 18 -10.15 -4.75 -1.01
N ASN A 19 -9.69 -5.99 -1.20
CA ASN A 19 -10.49 -7.09 -1.75
C ASN A 19 -11.16 -6.72 -3.08
N GLY A 20 -10.39 -6.16 -4.02
CA GLY A 20 -10.89 -5.77 -5.35
C GLY A 20 -11.78 -4.52 -5.33
N GLY A 21 -11.60 -3.62 -4.36
CA GLY A 21 -12.35 -2.37 -4.27
C GLY A 21 -13.67 -2.47 -3.50
N LYS A 22 -13.92 -3.59 -2.81
CA LYS A 22 -15.05 -3.71 -1.86
C LYS A 22 -14.98 -2.61 -0.78
N TYR A 23 -13.77 -2.27 -0.36
CA TYR A 23 -13.48 -1.09 0.44
C TYR A 23 -12.35 -0.31 -0.21
N THR A 24 -12.46 1.01 -0.13
CA THR A 24 -11.47 1.94 -0.69
C THR A 24 -11.14 3.02 0.32
N MET A 25 -9.89 3.45 0.30
CA MET A 25 -9.40 4.57 1.11
C MET A 25 -8.46 5.41 0.27
N THR A 26 -8.61 6.73 0.35
CA THR A 26 -7.72 7.69 -0.30
C THR A 26 -7.29 8.71 0.73
N ALA A 27 -6.00 9.02 0.75
CA ALA A 27 -5.43 10.06 1.60
C ALA A 27 -4.44 10.89 0.80
N LEU A 28 -4.47 12.21 1.03
CA LEU A 28 -3.39 13.07 0.61
C LEU A 28 -2.26 13.00 1.63
N ILE A 29 -1.03 12.94 1.13
CA ILE A 29 0.18 13.00 1.93
C ILE A 29 1.06 14.13 1.41
N PHE A 30 1.80 14.79 2.30
CA PHE A 30 2.72 15.87 1.92
C PHE A 30 4.09 15.63 2.54
N PRO A 31 4.88 14.68 2.00
CA PRO A 31 6.20 14.37 2.53
C PRO A 31 7.12 15.59 2.45
N LYS A 32 7.85 15.88 3.52
CA LYS A 32 8.86 16.96 3.52
C LYS A 32 10.09 16.64 2.67
N TYR A 33 10.38 15.35 2.52
CA TYR A 33 11.51 14.83 1.75
C TYR A 33 11.03 13.70 0.84
N GLN A 34 11.77 13.46 -0.24
CA GLN A 34 11.52 12.29 -1.07
C GLN A 34 11.87 11.02 -0.29
N GLY A 35 10.91 10.11 -0.18
CA GLY A 35 11.10 8.77 0.38
C GLY A 35 10.71 7.74 -0.67
N TYR A 36 11.64 6.83 -0.99
CA TYR A 36 11.43 5.74 -1.96
C TYR A 36 11.47 4.36 -1.29
N GLN A 37 11.46 4.33 0.04
CA GLN A 37 11.55 3.10 0.82
C GLN A 37 10.14 2.57 1.12
N ILE A 38 9.99 1.25 1.07
CA ILE A 38 8.79 0.54 1.45
C ILE A 38 9.17 -0.42 2.58
N GLU A 39 8.46 -0.34 3.70
CA GLU A 39 8.63 -1.22 4.85
C GLU A 39 7.30 -1.90 5.16
N LEU A 40 7.34 -3.21 5.41
CA LEU A 40 6.21 -3.97 5.92
C LEU A 40 6.59 -4.48 7.31
N SER A 41 5.75 -4.14 8.28
CA SER A 41 5.89 -4.60 9.64
C SER A 41 4.56 -5.17 10.13
N ILE A 42 4.64 -6.02 11.14
CA ILE A 42 3.48 -6.54 11.84
C ILE A 42 3.64 -6.27 13.33
N ASP A 43 2.53 -5.85 13.94
CA ASP A 43 2.40 -5.80 15.38
C ASP A 43 1.43 -6.91 15.80
N GLY A 44 1.91 -7.83 16.64
CA GLY A 44 1.17 -9.01 17.08
C GLY A 44 1.75 -10.34 16.58
N GLU A 45 0.86 -11.27 16.23
CA GLU A 45 1.23 -12.62 15.80
C GLU A 45 1.65 -12.66 14.33
N ASP A 46 2.37 -13.72 13.97
CA ASP A 46 2.82 -13.96 12.60
C ASP A 46 1.65 -14.02 11.60
N ILE A 47 1.84 -13.43 10.42
CA ILE A 47 0.91 -13.56 9.30
C ILE A 47 1.57 -14.26 8.11
N LEU A 48 0.75 -14.96 7.34
CA LEU A 48 1.17 -15.50 6.05
C LEU A 48 1.00 -14.43 4.96
N LEU A 49 2.12 -13.93 4.46
CA LEU A 49 2.15 -13.13 3.23
C LEU A 49 2.17 -14.07 2.02
N ASN A 50 1.03 -14.21 1.34
CA ASN A 50 0.92 -15.12 0.19
C ASN A 50 1.66 -14.61 -1.06
N TYR A 51 1.65 -13.31 -1.29
CA TYR A 51 2.19 -12.69 -2.49
C TYR A 51 2.49 -11.21 -2.24
N LEU A 52 3.58 -10.71 -2.82
CA LEU A 52 3.96 -9.29 -2.85
C LEU A 52 4.50 -8.96 -4.25
N GLU A 53 3.95 -7.93 -4.86
CA GLU A 53 4.38 -7.40 -6.16
C GLU A 53 4.56 -5.90 -6.06
N LEU A 54 5.68 -5.41 -6.58
CA LEU A 54 5.99 -3.99 -6.66
C LEU A 54 6.07 -3.60 -8.13
N MET A 55 5.21 -2.68 -8.54
CA MET A 55 5.15 -2.16 -9.90
C MET A 55 5.52 -0.68 -9.91
N LEU A 56 6.49 -0.31 -10.75
CA LEU A 56 6.78 1.07 -11.06
C LEU A 56 5.87 1.54 -12.19
N PHE A 57 5.01 2.51 -11.89
CA PHE A 57 4.23 3.20 -12.92
C PHE A 57 5.02 4.44 -13.36
N SER A 58 5.53 4.44 -14.58
CA SER A 58 5.98 5.68 -15.23
C SER A 58 4.76 6.39 -15.78
N MET A 59 4.42 7.56 -15.22
CA MET A 59 3.53 8.52 -15.88
C MET A 59 4.29 9.33 -16.92
#